data_AF-A0A931YHI5-F1
#
_entry.id   AF-A0A931YHI5-F1
#
_cell.length_a   1.000
_cell.length_b   1.000
_cell.length_c   1.000
_cell.angle_alpha   90.00
_cell.angle_beta   90.00
_cell.angle_gamma   90.00
#
_symmetry.space_group_name_H-M   'P 1'
#
loop_
_entity.id
_entity.type
_entity.pdbx_description
1 polymer ?
#
loop_
_entity_poly.entity_id
_entity_poly.type
_entity_poly.pdbx_seq_one_letter_code
_entity_poly.pdbx_strand_id
1 'polypeptide(L)' 'KRIRVRYDLRLRADQREAAERAHAAHQQHCPVARTLRGCVEIATELHVEEEA' A
#
# COMPACT_ATOMS: atom_id res chain seq x y z
N LYS A 1 -7.13 11.13 15.02
CA LYS A 1 -5.99 10.19 15.15
C LYS A 1 -5.53 9.79 13.75
N ARG A 2 -4.25 9.50 13.51
CA ARG A 2 -3.72 9.18 12.18
C ARG A 2 -2.77 7.98 12.23
N ILE A 3 -2.82 7.13 11.22
CA ILE A 3 -1.90 6.01 10.98
C ILE A 3 -1.26 6.23 9.61
N ARG A 4 0.07 6.07 9.54
CA ARG A 4 0.81 6.03 8.28
C ARG A 4 1.51 4.69 8.17
N VAL A 5 1.37 4.04 7.01
CA VAL A 5 1.99 2.74 6.74
C VAL A 5 2.85 2.87 5.51
N ARG A 6 4.13 2.53 5.64
CA ARG A 6 5.04 2.42 4.50
C ARG A 6 5.26 0.95 4.20
N TYR A 7 5.07 0.57 2.95
CA TYR A 7 5.38 -0.75 2.42
C TYR A 7 6.67 -0.64 1.63
N ASP A 8 7.72 -1.30 2.12
CA ASP A 8 8.98 -1.45 1.40
C ASP A 8 8.94 -2.81 0.68
N LEU A 9 8.95 -2.82 -0.65
CA LEU A 9 8.80 -4.02 -1.47
C LEU A 9 9.93 -4.15 -2.49
N ARG A 10 10.60 -5.31 -2.51
CA ARG A 10 11.57 -5.68 -3.53
C ARG A 10 10.91 -6.52 -4.60
N LEU A 11 11.12 -6.15 -5.86
CA LEU A 11 10.52 -6.84 -7.00
C LEU A 11 11.36 -6.64 -8.26
N ARG A 12 11.15 -7.51 -9.25
CA ARG A 12 11.76 -7.35 -10.57
C ARG A 12 11.11 -6.20 -11.31
N ALA A 13 11.86 -5.52 -12.19
CA ALA A 13 11.38 -4.33 -12.90
C ALA A 13 10.06 -4.55 -13.67
N ASP A 14 9.85 -5.75 -14.22
CA ASP A 14 8.62 -6.14 -14.94
C ASP A 14 7.38 -6.25 -14.03
N GLN A 15 7.57 -6.35 -12.71
CA GLN A 15 6.50 -6.49 -11.72
C GLN A 15 6.08 -5.15 -11.09
N ARG A 16 6.77 -4.05 -11.39
CA ARG A 16 6.55 -2.73 -10.78
C ARG A 16 5.12 -2.24 -10.98
N GLU A 17 4.64 -2.28 -12.22
CA GLU A 17 3.30 -1.82 -12.57
C GLU A 17 2.21 -2.65 -11.85
N ALA A 18 2.43 -3.96 -11.73
CA ALA A 18 1.50 -4.83 -11.00
C ALA A 18 1.44 -4.49 -9.51
N ALA A 19 2.58 -4.18 -8.89
CA ALA A 19 2.65 -3.78 -7.49
C ALA A 19 1.95 -2.43 -7.23
N GLU A 20 2.14 -1.45 -8.12
CA GLU A 20 1.46 -0.14 -8.01
C GLU A 20 -0.06 -0.28 -8.12
N ARG A 21 -0.55 -1.07 -9.09
CA ARG A 21 -1.99 -1.36 -9.22
C ARG A 21 -2.55 -2.07 -7.99
N ALA A 22 -1.82 -3.04 -7.44
CA ALA A 22 -2.22 -3.73 -6.23
C ALA A 22 -2.30 -2.77 -5.03
N HIS A 23 -1.32 -1.88 -4.88
CA HIS A 23 -1.31 -0.89 -3.80
C HIS A 23 -2.45 0.12 -3.91
N ALA A 24 -2.79 0.57 -5.12
CA ALA A 24 -3.92 1.47 -5.35
C ALA A 24 -5.26 0.85 -4.91
N ALA A 25 -5.44 -0.46 -5.13
CA ALA A 25 -6.63 -1.19 -4.69
C ALA A 25 -6.59 -1.59 -3.19
N HIS A 26 -5.38 -1.75 -2.64
CA HIS A 26 -5.15 -2.27 -1.29
C HIS A 26 -5.92 -1.51 -0.22
N GLN A 27 -5.86 -0.17 -0.21
CA GLN A 27 -6.53 0.60 0.84
C GLN A 27 -8.05 0.42 0.84
N GLN A 28 -8.66 0.20 -0.32
CA GLN A 28 -10.11 -0.02 -0.44
C GLN A 28 -10.52 -1.42 0.01
N HIS A 29 -9.64 -2.42 -0.16
CA HIS A 29 -9.92 -3.82 0.12
C HIS A 29 -9.35 -4.31 1.46
N CYS A 30 -8.44 -3.54 2.06
CA CYS A 30 -7.84 -3.84 3.34
C CYS A 30 -8.90 -3.89 4.45
N PRO A 31 -9.11 -5.05 5.11
CA PRO A 31 -10.13 -5.18 6.15
C PRO A 31 -9.85 -4.23 7.32
N VAL A 32 -8.58 -3.98 7.65
CA VAL A 32 -8.19 -3.05 8.71
C VAL A 32 -8.60 -1.62 8.36
N ALA A 33 -8.31 -1.18 7.13
CA ALA A 33 -8.68 0.17 6.69
C ALA A 33 -10.20 0.36 6.62
N ARG A 34 -10.96 -0.70 6.26
CA ARG A 34 -12.42 -0.69 6.28
C ARG A 34 -13.00 -0.61 7.69
N THR A 35 -12.47 -1.39 8.64
CA THR A 35 -12.93 -1.39 10.03
C THR A 35 -12.65 -0.07 10.74
N LEU A 36 -11.52 0.58 10.44
CA LEU A 36 -11.12 1.85 11.06
C LEU A 36 -11.63 3.10 10.32
N ARG A 37 -12.34 2.91 9.20
CA ARG A 37 -12.85 4.01 8.37
C ARG A 37 -13.76 4.92 9.19
N GLY A 38 -13.49 6.22 9.15
CA GLY A 38 -14.25 7.25 9.88
C GLY A 38 -13.78 7.50 11.32
N CYS A 39 -13.00 6.57 11.90
CA CYS A 39 -12.44 6.74 13.24
C CYS A 39 -11.01 7.31 13.21
N VAL A 40 -10.23 6.91 12.20
CA VAL A 40 -8.80 7.24 12.08
C VAL A 40 -8.49 7.49 10.60
N GLU A 41 -7.68 8.50 10.33
CA GLU A 41 -7.14 8.74 8.99
C GLU A 41 -5.98 7.76 8.73
N ILE A 42 -6.07 6.99 7.64
CA ILE A 42 -5.04 6.03 7.25
C ILE A 42 -4.46 6.46 5.91
N ALA A 43 -3.14 6.65 5.87
CA ALA A 43 -2.37 6.89 4.65
C ALA A 43 -1.38 5.75 4.45
N THR A 44 -1.25 5.28 3.21
CA THR A 44 -0.29 4.24 2.84
C THR A 44 0.64 4.74 1.76
N GLU A 45 1.91 4.36 1.86
CA GLU A 45 2.96 4.66 0.90
C GLU A 45 3.61 3.35 0.45
N LEU A 46 3.88 3.21 -0.84
CA LEU A 46 4.63 2.09 -1.40
C LEU A 46 5.99 2.58 -1.87
N HIS A 47 7.05 2.01 -1.31
CA HIS A 47 8.42 2.17 -1.75
C HIS A 47 8.87 0.87 -2.42
N VAL A 48 9.25 0.99 -3.69
CA VAL A 48 9.64 -0.15 -4.52
C VAL A 48 11.14 -0.10 -4.75
N GLU A 49 11.82 -1.17 -4.40
CA GLU A 49 13.22 -1.42 -4.74
C GLU A 49 13.27 -2.42 -5.90
N GLU A 50 13.83 -2.00 -7.02
CA GLU A 50 14.00 -2.85 -8.20
C GLU A 50 15.19 -3.80 -8.00
N GLU A 51 14.94 -5.10 -8.13
CA GLU A 51 15.99 -6.12 -8.15
C GLU A 51 16.35 -6.44 -9.61
N ALA A 52 17.66 -6.34 -9.92
CA ALA A 52 18.22 -6.38 -11.27
C ALA A 52 18.23 -7.78 -11.91
#